data_AF-A0A452HI27-F1
#
_entry.id   AF-A0A452HI27-F1
#
_cell.length_a   1.000
_cell.length_b   1.000
_cell.length_c   1.000
_cell.angle_alpha   90.00
_cell.angle_beta   90.00
_cell.angle_gamma   90.00
#
_symmetry.space_group_name_H-M   'P 1'
#
loop_
_entity.id
_entity.type
_entity.pdbx_description
1 polymer ?
#
loop_
_entity_poly.entity_id
_entity_poly.type
_entity_poly.pdbx_seq_one_letter_code
_entity_poly.pdbx_strand_id
1 'polypeptide(L)'
;MDRRKKPLEVTVASLVDLKAELFRKQEEFKKEKLLKDAGLSVKPQTTNKKTSIWNKQNTGVSSRAEKDVEQKIEEDQTLEKARQKLEEKAKLYEKMTKGDFPGEQNLHKTSIHFKNLAFIWSL
;
A
#
# COMPACT_ATOMS: atom_id res chain seq x y z
N MET A 1 -27.37 -36.83 -10.29
CA MET A 1 -28.12 -35.64 -9.82
C MET A 1 -28.47 -34.80 -11.04
N ASP A 2 -29.70 -34.90 -11.52
CA ASP A 2 -30.19 -34.12 -12.67
C ASP A 2 -30.24 -32.63 -12.33
N ARG A 3 -29.34 -31.84 -12.91
CA ARG A 3 -29.35 -30.38 -12.81
C ARG A 3 -30.27 -29.79 -13.87
N ARG A 4 -31.56 -30.10 -13.82
CA ARG A 4 -32.57 -29.42 -14.65
C ARG A 4 -32.75 -28.00 -14.11
N LYS A 5 -32.29 -26.99 -14.86
CA LYS A 5 -32.55 -25.57 -14.53
C LYS A 5 -34.05 -25.33 -14.66
N LYS A 6 -34.69 -24.85 -13.59
CA LYS A 6 -36.09 -24.41 -13.64
C LYS A 6 -36.20 -23.27 -14.66
N PRO A 7 -37.10 -23.36 -15.66
CA PRO A 7 -37.33 -22.25 -16.56
C PRO A 7 -37.85 -21.06 -15.76
N LEU A 8 -37.25 -19.89 -15.96
CA LEU A 8 -37.68 -18.65 -15.32
C LEU A 8 -39.02 -18.28 -15.95
N GLU A 9 -40.08 -18.29 -15.14
CA GLU A 9 -41.39 -17.80 -15.55
C GLU A 9 -41.35 -16.27 -15.59
N VAL A 10 -41.30 -15.72 -16.79
CA VAL A 10 -41.20 -14.27 -17.02
C VAL A 10 -42.58 -13.76 -17.40
N THR A 11 -43.19 -12.95 -16.52
CA THR A 11 -44.47 -12.29 -16.82
C THR A 11 -44.22 -11.03 -17.64
N VAL A 12 -45.20 -10.64 -18.46
CA VAL A 12 -45.08 -9.45 -19.33
C VAL A 12 -44.85 -8.17 -18.50
N ALA A 13 -45.45 -8.10 -17.31
CA ALA A 13 -45.19 -7.01 -16.35
C ALA A 13 -43.72 -7.01 -15.87
N SER A 14 -43.18 -8.17 -15.48
CA SER A 14 -41.78 -8.29 -15.07
C SER A 14 -40.79 -7.89 -16.18
N LEU A 15 -41.13 -8.13 -17.45
CA LEU A 15 -40.32 -7.71 -18.58
C LEU A 15 -40.28 -6.18 -18.75
N VAL A 16 -41.42 -5.52 -18.55
CA VAL A 16 -41.53 -4.05 -18.61
C VAL A 16 -40.76 -3.42 -17.46
N ASP A 17 -40.89 -3.97 -16.25
CA ASP A 17 -40.16 -3.52 -15.07
C ASP A 17 -38.65 -3.65 -15.26
N LEU A 18 -38.20 -4.81 -15.78
CA LEU A 18 -36.79 -5.05 -16.08
C LEU A 18 -36.25 -4.06 -17.12
N LYS A 19 -37.05 -3.74 -18.14
CA LYS A 19 -36.67 -2.74 -19.15
C LYS A 19 -36.56 -1.35 -18.56
N ALA A 20 -37.45 -0.98 -17.65
CA ALA A 20 -37.40 0.29 -16.94
C ALA A 20 -36.14 0.39 -16.06
N GLU A 21 -35.82 -0.66 -15.30
CA GLU A 21 -34.60 -0.71 -14.49
C GLU A 21 -33.33 -0.60 -15.34
N LEU A 22 -33.29 -1.33 -16.46
CA LEU A 22 -32.16 -1.30 -17.40
C LEU A 22 -31.95 0.10 -17.97
N PHE A 23 -33.04 0.79 -18.36
CA PHE A 23 -32.95 2.14 -18.89
C PHE A 23 -32.43 3.14 -17.84
N ARG A 24 -32.93 3.07 -16.60
CA ARG A 24 -32.44 3.91 -15.50
C ARG A 24 -30.94 3.70 -15.25
N LYS A 25 -30.49 2.44 -15.26
CA LYS A 25 -29.07 2.09 -15.07
C LYS A 25 -28.18 2.54 -16.22
N GLN A 26 -28.66 2.48 -17.46
CA GLN A 26 -27.91 2.96 -18.62
C GLN A 26 -27.73 4.49 -18.60
N GLU A 27 -28.76 5.23 -18.19
CA GLU A 27 -28.65 6.69 -18.03
C GLU A 27 -27.69 7.07 -16.90
N GLU A 28 -27.75 6.35 -15.77
CA GLU A 28 -26.79 6.49 -14.67
C GLU A 28 -25.36 6.20 -15.15
N PHE A 29 -25.15 5.12 -15.88
CA PHE A 29 -23.83 4.74 -16.41
C PHE A 29 -23.28 5.76 -17.40
N LYS A 30 -24.12 6.33 -18.27
CA LYS A 30 -23.70 7.40 -19.21
C LYS A 30 -23.31 8.67 -18.46
N LYS A 31 -24.10 9.09 -17.46
CA LYS A 31 -23.80 10.27 -16.63
C LYS A 31 -22.53 10.06 -15.82
N GLU A 32 -22.37 8.88 -15.22
CA GLU A 32 -21.20 8.53 -14.42
C GLU A 32 -19.94 8.41 -15.29
N LYS A 33 -20.04 7.83 -16.49
CA LYS A 33 -18.92 7.77 -17.44
C LYS A 33 -18.47 9.18 -17.85
N LEU A 34 -19.39 10.09 -18.17
CA LEU A 34 -19.06 11.47 -18.49
C LEU A 34 -18.41 12.21 -17.29
N LEU A 35 -18.86 11.94 -16.07
CA LEU A 35 -18.26 12.48 -14.84
C LEU A 35 -16.85 11.92 -14.57
N LYS A 36 -16.63 10.63 -14.83
CA LYS A 36 -15.33 9.95 -14.65
C LYS A 36 -14.32 10.32 -15.74
N ASP A 37 -14.75 10.41 -16.99
CA ASP A 37 -13.90 10.79 -18.13
C ASP A 37 -13.45 12.27 -18.04
N ALA A 38 -14.22 13.13 -17.34
CA ALA A 38 -13.83 14.50 -17.04
C ALA A 38 -12.80 14.64 -15.89
N GLY A 39 -12.25 13.53 -15.38
CA GLY A 39 -11.19 13.52 -14.35
C GLY A 39 -11.62 14.01 -12.96
N LEU A 40 -12.89 14.33 -12.77
CA LEU A 40 -13.43 14.78 -11.49
C LEU A 40 -14.03 13.57 -10.78
N SER A 41 -13.21 12.90 -9.96
CA SER A 41 -13.71 12.00 -8.93
C SER A 41 -14.55 12.80 -7.94
N VAL A 42 -15.84 12.99 -8.24
CA VAL A 42 -16.78 13.63 -7.34
C VAL A 42 -16.97 12.70 -6.15
N LYS A 43 -16.23 13.00 -5.08
CA LYS A 43 -16.40 12.39 -3.77
C LYS A 43 -17.87 12.51 -3.38
N PRO A 44 -18.58 11.41 -3.08
CA PRO A 44 -19.99 11.50 -2.72
C PRO A 44 -20.13 12.34 -1.46
N GLN A 45 -20.94 13.40 -1.53
CA GLN A 45 -21.44 14.14 -0.38
C GLN A 45 -22.06 13.14 0.60
N THR A 46 -21.47 13.06 1.79
CA THR A 46 -21.87 12.14 2.86
C THR A 46 -23.18 12.59 3.46
N THR A 47 -24.30 12.29 2.78
CA THR A 47 -25.59 12.31 3.46
C THR A 47 -25.54 11.21 4.52
N ASN A 48 -25.56 11.60 5.80
CA ASN A 48 -25.60 10.75 6.98
C ASN A 48 -26.84 9.83 6.96
N LYS A 49 -26.83 8.81 6.10
CA LYS A 49 -27.78 7.71 6.13
C LYS A 49 -27.30 6.77 7.22
N LYS A 50 -28.17 6.46 8.19
CA LYS A 50 -27.91 5.47 9.25
C LYS A 50 -27.27 4.24 8.59
N THR A 51 -26.02 3.95 8.95
CA THR A 51 -25.24 2.87 8.36
C THR A 51 -26.02 1.57 8.53
N SER A 52 -26.54 1.04 7.41
CA SER A 52 -27.18 -0.28 7.36
C SER A 52 -26.26 -1.28 8.05
N ILE A 53 -26.81 -2.22 8.83
CA ILE A 53 -26.06 -3.19 9.65
C ILE A 53 -25.01 -3.95 8.81
N TRP A 54 -25.27 -4.13 7.51
CA TRP A 54 -24.36 -4.74 6.53
C TRP A 54 -23.20 -3.86 6.06
N ASN A 55 -23.29 -2.53 6.21
CA ASN A 55 -22.24 -1.57 5.85
C ASN A 55 -21.36 -1.18 7.03
N LYS A 56 -21.59 -1.76 8.23
CA LYS A 56 -20.77 -1.48 9.41
C LYS A 56 -19.44 -2.24 9.27
N GLN A 57 -18.40 -1.53 8.83
CA GLN A 57 -17.05 -2.07 8.77
C GLN A 57 -16.62 -2.62 10.16
N ASN A 58 -16.00 -3.79 10.15
CA ASN A 58 -15.48 -4.40 11.37
C ASN A 58 -14.31 -3.53 11.88
N THR A 59 -14.41 -3.06 13.13
CA THR A 59 -13.39 -2.22 13.79
C THR A 59 -12.00 -2.86 13.73
N GLY A 60 -11.91 -4.19 13.79
CA GLY A 60 -10.64 -4.92 13.71
C GLY A 60 -10.01 -4.98 12.31
N VAL A 61 -10.70 -4.55 11.25
CA VAL A 61 -10.12 -4.43 9.90
C VAL A 61 -9.36 -3.12 9.76
N SER A 62 -9.91 -2.00 10.25
CA SER A 62 -9.22 -0.71 10.26
C SER A 62 -7.95 -0.76 11.11
N SER A 63 -8.05 -1.31 12.33
CA SER A 63 -6.90 -1.39 13.23
C SER A 63 -5.78 -2.31 12.72
N ARG A 64 -6.09 -3.29 11.85
CA ARG A 64 -5.05 -4.10 11.20
C ARG A 64 -4.40 -3.36 10.03
N ALA A 65 -5.21 -2.72 9.19
CA ALA A 65 -4.70 -1.92 8.09
C ALA A 65 -3.78 -0.78 8.58
N GLU A 66 -4.13 -0.11 9.68
CA GLU A 66 -3.28 0.92 10.29
C GLU A 66 -1.94 0.34 10.81
N LYS A 67 -1.98 -0.83 11.46
CA LYS A 67 -0.75 -1.50 11.92
C LYS A 67 0.15 -1.96 10.79
N ASP A 68 -0.42 -2.50 9.71
CA ASP A 68 0.33 -2.92 8.53
C ASP A 68 1.04 -1.74 7.85
N VAL A 69 0.43 -0.55 7.90
CA VAL A 69 1.03 0.69 7.40
C VAL A 69 2.17 1.16 8.30
N GLU A 70 1.97 1.15 9.62
CA GLU A 70 3.01 1.55 10.58
C GLU A 70 4.25 0.65 10.47
N GLN A 71 4.06 -0.67 10.40
CA GLN A 71 5.16 -1.62 10.25
C GLN A 71 6.00 -1.37 8.98
N LYS A 72 5.33 -1.10 7.85
CA LYS A 72 6.04 -0.75 6.61
C LYS A 72 6.88 0.52 6.75
N ILE A 73 6.34 1.53 7.43
CA ILE A 73 7.06 2.79 7.64
C ILE A 73 8.29 2.55 8.53
N GLU A 74 8.17 1.76 9.59
CA GLU A 74 9.29 1.40 10.46
C GLU A 74 10.37 0.59 9.70
N GLU A 75 9.95 -0.37 8.88
CA GLU A 75 10.84 -1.16 8.01
C GLU A 75 11.59 -0.28 7.01
N ASP A 76 10.87 0.59 6.29
CA ASP A 76 11.45 1.50 5.31
C ASP A 76 12.45 2.47 5.96
N GLN A 77 12.14 3.02 7.14
CA GLN A 77 13.06 3.87 7.89
C GLN A 77 14.33 3.11 8.31
N THR A 78 14.20 1.84 8.66
CA THR A 78 15.32 1.01 9.06
C THR A 78 16.21 0.68 7.85
N LEU A 79 15.60 0.37 6.71
CA LEU A 79 16.31 0.14 5.45
C LEU A 79 17.08 1.40 4.99
N GLU A 80 16.45 2.56 5.08
CA GLU A 80 17.08 3.83 4.69
C GLU A 80 18.28 4.15 5.61
N LYS A 81 18.14 3.97 6.94
CA LYS A 81 19.27 4.11 7.88
C LYS A 81 20.41 3.14 7.58
N ALA A 82 20.10 1.90 7.21
CA ALA A 82 21.11 0.91 6.85
C ALA A 82 21.84 1.32 5.56
N ARG A 83 21.09 1.80 4.56
CA ARG A 83 21.62 2.29 3.28
C ARG A 83 22.59 3.47 3.47
N GLN A 84 22.20 4.45 4.27
CA GLN A 84 23.05 5.63 4.58
C GLN A 84 24.38 5.22 5.22
N LYS A 85 24.34 4.35 6.24
CA LYS A 85 25.55 3.84 6.90
C LYS A 85 26.47 3.08 5.94
N LEU A 86 25.90 2.29 5.02
CA LEU A 86 26.67 1.57 4.02
C LEU A 86 27.34 2.52 3.01
N GLU A 87 26.63 3.56 2.58
CA GLU A 87 27.18 4.55 1.66
C GLU A 87 28.30 5.38 2.30
N GLU A 88 28.14 5.81 3.56
CA GLU A 88 29.19 6.47 4.33
C GLU A 88 30.42 5.58 4.47
N LYS A 89 30.22 4.31 4.79
CA LYS A 89 31.30 3.32 4.92
C LYS A 89 32.00 3.08 3.57
N ALA A 90 31.25 3.01 2.47
CA ALA A 90 31.82 2.87 1.13
C ALA A 90 32.67 4.09 0.73
N LYS A 91 32.15 5.30 0.94
CA LYS A 91 32.89 6.55 0.69
C LYS A 91 34.17 6.64 1.52
N LEU A 92 34.13 6.16 2.76
CA LEU A 92 35.31 6.12 3.62
C LEU A 92 36.39 5.20 3.06
N TYR A 93 36.02 3.99 2.62
CA TYR A 93 36.98 3.08 2.00
C TYR A 93 37.53 3.61 0.68
N GLU A 94 36.69 4.23 -0.15
CA GLU A 94 37.14 4.83 -1.41
C GLU A 94 38.20 5.92 -1.18
N LYS A 95 38.02 6.78 -0.17
CA LYS A 95 39.02 7.78 0.22
C LYS A 95 40.33 7.16 0.68
N MET A 96 40.25 6.13 1.52
CA MET A 96 41.44 5.38 1.98
C MET A 96 42.19 4.74 0.81
N THR A 97 41.49 4.13 -0.15
CA THR A 97 42.13 3.53 -1.34
C THR A 97 42.80 4.54 -2.26
N LYS A 98 42.30 5.79 -2.28
CA LYS A 98 42.87 6.89 -3.05
C LYS A 98 44.03 7.61 -2.33
N GLY A 99 44.37 7.19 -1.11
CA GLY A 99 45.47 7.75 -0.32
C GLY A 99 45.15 9.05 0.42
N ASP A 100 43.89 9.50 0.43
CA ASP A 100 43.44 10.65 1.20
C ASP A 100 42.96 10.16 2.57
N PHE A 101 43.85 10.24 3.58
CA PHE A 101 43.56 9.78 4.93
C PHE A 101 42.80 10.86 5.72
N PRO A 102 41.53 10.64 6.08
CA PRO A 102 40.81 11.57 6.94
C PRO A 102 41.44 11.56 8.34
N GLY A 103 41.61 12.75 8.95
CA GLY A 103 42.41 13.00 10.16
C GLY A 103 42.22 12.03 11.36
N GLU A 104 43.25 12.00 12.22
CA GLU A 104 43.57 11.01 13.28
C GLU A 104 42.40 10.42 14.09
N GLN A 105 41.35 11.20 14.35
CA GLN A 105 40.18 10.75 15.10
C GLN A 105 39.36 9.66 14.36
N ASN A 106 39.32 9.70 13.01
CA ASN A 106 38.65 8.68 12.20
C ASN A 106 39.49 7.40 12.05
N LEU A 107 40.82 7.52 12.11
CA LEU A 107 41.72 6.36 12.12
C LEU A 107 41.55 5.53 13.41
N HIS A 108 41.35 6.17 14.56
CA HIS A 108 41.22 5.45 15.82
C HIS A 108 39.95 4.57 15.87
N LYS A 109 38.80 5.13 15.46
CA LYS A 109 37.52 4.40 15.40
C LYS A 109 37.55 3.25 14.39
N THR A 110 38.17 3.46 13.22
CA THR A 110 38.30 2.42 12.19
C THR A 110 39.27 1.32 12.62
N SER A 111 40.40 1.66 13.25
CA SER A 111 41.37 0.69 13.77
C SER A 111 40.78 -0.21 14.86
N ILE A 112 39.95 0.35 15.77
CA ILE A 112 39.20 -0.45 16.76
C ILE A 112 38.23 -1.41 16.06
N HIS A 113 37.54 -0.96 15.01
CA HIS A 113 36.62 -1.82 14.28
C HIS A 113 37.32 -2.97 13.55
N PHE A 114 38.49 -2.72 12.96
CA PHE A 114 39.32 -3.75 12.33
C PHE A 114 39.86 -4.77 13.34
N LYS A 115 40.34 -4.31 14.50
CA LYS A 115 40.83 -5.20 15.58
C LYS A 115 39.71 -6.07 16.15
N ASN A 116 38.52 -5.51 16.36
CA ASN A 116 37.36 -6.27 16.83
C ASN A 116 36.86 -7.27 15.78
N LEU A 117 36.88 -6.93 14.48
CA LEU A 117 36.53 -7.89 13.43
C LEU A 117 37.54 -9.06 13.40
N ALA A 118 38.84 -8.76 13.45
CA ALA A 118 39.87 -9.80 13.48
C ALA A 118 39.74 -10.72 14.70
N PHE A 119 39.33 -10.17 15.85
CA PHE A 119 39.09 -10.95 17.06
C PHE A 119 37.85 -11.87 16.95
N ILE A 120 36.74 -11.37 16.41
CA ILE A 120 35.50 -12.15 16.24
C ILE A 120 35.66 -13.30 15.23
N TRP A 121 36.47 -13.11 14.19
CA TRP A 121 36.74 -14.14 13.18
C TRP A 121 37.84 -15.12 13.59
N SER A 122 38.51 -14.89 14.71
CA SER A 122 39.54 -15.76 15.28
C SER A 122 39.03 -16.64 16.43
N LEU A 123 37.76 -16.48 16.85
CA LEU A 123 37.02 -17.38 17.74
C LEU A 123 36.12 -18.31 16.90
#